data_AF-A0A392PLF8-F1
#
_entry.id   AF-A0A392PLF8-F1
#
_cell.length_a   1.000
_cell.length_b   1.000
_cell.length_c   1.000
_cell.angle_alpha   90.00
_cell.angle_beta   90.00
_cell.angle_gamma   90.00
#
_symmetry.space_group_name_H-M   'P 1'
#
loop_
_entity.id
_entity.type
_entity.pdbx_description
1 polymer ?
#
loop_
_entity_poly.entity_id
_entity_poly.type
_entity_poly.pdbx_seq_one_letter_code
_entity_poly.pdbx_strand_id
1 'polypeptide(L)'
;MWSQPKAEVKVITINGLFPGPLINATTNDDIHVNVFNDLDEPLLFTWNGIQQRLNSWQDGVSGTNCPIQPATNWTYNFEFKDQIGTFFY
;
A
#
# COMPACT_ATOMS: atom_id res chain seq x y z
N MET A 1 -25.45 18.69 -24.71
CA MET A 1 -24.74 18.58 -23.41
C MET A 1 -23.28 18.37 -23.74
N TRP A 2 -22.43 19.38 -23.54
CA TRP A 2 -21.03 19.33 -23.96
C TRP A 2 -20.22 18.54 -22.92
N SER A 3 -19.61 17.42 -23.32
CA SER A 3 -18.62 16.73 -22.50
C SER A 3 -17.38 17.61 -22.41
N GLN A 4 -17.00 18.03 -21.21
CA GLN A 4 -15.74 18.70 -20.96
C GLN A 4 -14.59 17.76 -21.41
N PRO A 5 -13.55 18.26 -22.10
CA PRO A 5 -12.37 17.46 -22.38
C PRO A 5 -11.75 17.03 -21.05
N LYS A 6 -11.59 15.71 -20.87
CA LYS A 6 -10.95 15.16 -19.68
C LYS A 6 -9.48 15.56 -19.72
N ALA A 7 -9.03 16.36 -18.77
CA ALA A 7 -7.62 16.72 -18.66
C ALA A 7 -6.80 15.44 -18.43
N GLU A 8 -5.73 15.25 -19.19
CA GLU A 8 -4.76 14.17 -18.96
C GLU A 8 -3.85 14.58 -17.80
N VAL A 9 -3.88 13.79 -16.74
CA VAL A 9 -3.09 14.00 -15.51
C VAL A 9 -2.25 12.76 -15.28
N LYS A 10 -0.96 12.96 -15.00
CA LYS A 10 -0.08 11.86 -14.57
C LYS A 10 -0.46 11.43 -13.15
N VAL A 11 -0.62 10.13 -12.95
CA VAL A 11 -0.96 9.52 -11.66
C VAL A 11 0.00 8.38 -11.36
N ILE A 12 0.28 8.16 -10.07
CA ILE A 12 0.97 6.96 -9.61
C ILE A 12 -0.02 5.79 -9.71
N THR A 13 0.44 4.67 -10.24
CA THR A 13 -0.38 3.46 -10.42
C THR A 13 0.27 2.28 -9.71
N ILE A 14 -0.55 1.30 -9.32
CA ILE A 14 -0.07 0.05 -8.73
C ILE A 14 -0.35 -1.04 -9.75
N ASN A 15 0.71 -1.64 -10.30
CA ASN A 15 0.60 -2.63 -11.40
C ASN A 15 -0.22 -2.11 -12.60
N GLY A 16 -0.08 -0.81 -12.93
CA GLY A 16 -0.83 -0.16 -14.02
C GLY A 16 -2.30 0.15 -13.71
N LEU A 17 -2.75 -0.08 -12.46
CA LEU A 17 -4.13 0.18 -12.03
C LEU A 17 -4.23 1.46 -11.20
N PHE A 18 -5.33 2.18 -11.41
CA PHE A 18 -5.75 3.30 -10.59
C PHE A 18 -7.29 3.28 -10.43
N PRO A 19 -7.83 3.18 -9.21
CA PRO A 19 -7.14 2.91 -7.93
C PRO A 19 -6.38 1.57 -7.92
N GLY A 20 -5.56 1.36 -6.89
CA GLY A 20 -4.82 0.10 -6.70
C GLY A 20 -5.74 -1.14 -6.57
N PRO A 21 -5.16 -2.34 -6.66
CA PRO A 21 -5.91 -3.60 -6.59
C PRO A 21 -6.54 -3.83 -5.21
N LEU A 22 -7.70 -4.48 -5.17
CA LEU A 22 -8.32 -4.89 -3.90
C LEU A 22 -7.50 -5.99 -3.24
N ILE A 23 -7.19 -5.82 -1.96
CA ILE A 23 -6.66 -6.89 -1.10
C ILE A 23 -7.82 -7.44 -0.27
N ASN A 24 -8.12 -8.73 -0.42
CA ASN A 24 -9.15 -9.42 0.35
C ASN A 24 -8.49 -10.58 1.11
N ALA A 25 -8.65 -10.61 2.43
CA ALA A 25 -8.09 -11.65 3.29
C ALA A 25 -9.04 -11.96 4.44
N THR A 26 -8.83 -13.10 5.08
CA THR A 26 -9.58 -13.58 6.23
C THR A 26 -8.82 -13.28 7.52
N THR A 27 -9.55 -13.09 8.62
CA THR A 27 -8.98 -13.03 9.97
C THR A 27 -7.99 -14.17 10.21
N ASN A 28 -6.81 -13.80 10.72
CA ASN A 28 -5.63 -14.66 10.96
C ASN A 28 -4.83 -15.12 9.73
N ASP A 29 -5.12 -14.60 8.53
CA ASP A 29 -4.20 -14.76 7.40
C ASP A 29 -2.90 -13.97 7.68
N ASP A 30 -1.76 -14.59 7.35
CA ASP A 30 -0.46 -13.93 7.28
C ASP A 30 -0.30 -13.33 5.87
N ILE A 31 -0.30 -12.00 5.78
CA ILE A 31 -0.37 -11.26 4.54
C ILE A 31 1.01 -10.75 4.18
N HIS A 32 1.53 -11.18 3.03
CA HIS A 32 2.81 -10.71 2.49
C HIS A 32 2.56 -9.86 1.26
N VAL A 33 2.81 -8.55 1.36
CA VAL A 33 2.74 -7.62 0.22
C VAL A 33 4.13 -7.20 -0.18
N ASN A 34 4.60 -7.72 -1.32
CA ASN A 34 5.89 -7.33 -1.88
C ASN A 34 5.72 -6.12 -2.80
N VAL A 35 6.25 -4.98 -2.38
CA VAL A 35 6.20 -3.72 -3.12
C VAL A 35 7.53 -3.52 -3.84
N PHE A 36 7.47 -3.44 -5.17
CA PHE A 36 8.58 -3.00 -6.00
C PHE A 36 8.39 -1.52 -6.33
N ASN A 37 9.38 -0.68 -6.00
CA ASN A 37 9.30 0.74 -6.28
C ASN A 37 9.89 1.06 -7.66
N ASP A 38 9.04 1.12 -8.67
CA ASP A 38 9.39 1.54 -10.03
C ASP A 38 9.33 3.07 -10.25
N LEU A 39 9.12 3.85 -9.18
CA LEU A 39 9.19 5.32 -9.23
C LEU A 39 10.65 5.79 -9.20
N ASP A 40 10.87 7.03 -9.61
CA ASP A 40 12.15 7.74 -9.50
C ASP A 40 12.36 8.40 -8.12
N GLU A 41 11.41 8.23 -7.20
CA GLU A 41 11.44 8.76 -5.83
C GLU A 41 11.25 7.67 -4.77
N PRO A 42 11.77 7.84 -3.54
CA PRO A 42 11.52 6.91 -2.44
C PRO A 42 10.04 6.88 -2.04
N LEU A 43 9.52 5.69 -1.77
CA LEU A 43 8.10 5.47 -1.47
C LEU A 43 7.92 4.73 -0.14
N LEU A 44 6.80 5.02 0.54
CA LEU A 44 6.31 4.24 1.67
C LEU A 44 4.83 3.90 1.43
N PHE A 45 4.43 2.66 1.72
CA PHE A 45 3.04 2.23 1.77
C PHE A 45 2.56 2.18 3.21
N THR A 46 1.38 2.73 3.50
CA THR A 46 0.76 2.71 4.83
C THR A 46 -0.46 1.82 4.85
N TRP A 47 -0.72 1.13 5.96
CA TRP A 47 -1.86 0.21 6.07
C TRP A 47 -2.93 0.79 6.99
N ASN A 48 -3.66 1.79 6.50
CA ASN A 48 -4.58 2.59 7.29
C ASN A 48 -5.68 1.75 7.95
N GLY A 49 -5.63 1.71 9.28
CA GLY A 49 -6.57 1.00 10.14
C GLY A 49 -6.14 -0.43 10.51
N ILE A 50 -5.07 -0.96 9.91
CA ILE A 50 -4.49 -2.25 10.31
C ILE A 50 -3.60 -2.05 11.54
N GLN A 51 -3.80 -2.87 12.56
CA GLN A 51 -3.05 -2.83 13.80
C GLN A 51 -1.77 -3.66 13.65
N GLN A 52 -0.64 -2.98 13.53
CA GLN A 52 0.69 -3.58 13.43
C GLN A 52 1.20 -4.11 14.79
N ARG A 53 0.48 -5.06 15.39
CA ARG A 53 0.74 -5.55 16.75
C ARG A 53 2.09 -6.26 16.83
N LEU A 54 3.00 -5.70 17.63
CA LEU A 54 4.38 -6.15 17.79
C LEU A 54 5.23 -6.09 16.49
N ASN A 55 4.71 -5.46 15.44
CA ASN A 55 5.32 -5.39 14.10
C ASN A 55 5.34 -3.93 13.60
N SER A 56 5.70 -2.97 14.44
CA SER A 56 5.62 -1.54 14.11
C SER A 56 6.42 -1.15 12.86
N TRP A 57 7.50 -1.86 12.53
CA TRP A 57 8.27 -1.68 11.28
C TRP A 57 7.56 -2.22 10.03
N GLN A 58 6.25 -2.46 10.09
CA GLN A 58 5.41 -2.83 8.95
C GLN A 58 4.33 -1.78 8.69
N ASP A 59 4.27 -0.73 9.51
CA ASP A 59 3.27 0.34 9.40
C ASP A 59 3.50 1.22 8.17
N GLY A 60 4.77 1.40 7.79
CA GLY A 60 5.16 2.16 6.62
C GLY A 60 4.89 3.67 6.74
N VAL A 61 4.83 4.17 7.96
CA VAL A 61 4.88 5.61 8.26
C VAL A 61 6.33 6.03 8.46
N SER A 62 6.67 7.27 8.07
CA SER A 62 8.01 7.83 8.32
C SER A 62 8.40 7.70 9.80
N GLY A 63 9.59 7.16 10.07
CA GLY A 63 10.08 6.88 11.42
C GLY A 63 9.81 5.46 11.91
N THR A 64 8.83 4.74 11.35
CA THR A 64 8.64 3.29 11.59
C THR A 64 9.45 2.44 10.61
N ASN A 65 9.55 2.91 9.37
CA ASN A 65 10.24 2.28 8.25
C ASN A 65 11.14 3.29 7.52
N CYS A 66 12.23 2.78 6.96
CA CYS A 66 12.94 3.50 5.91
C CYS A 66 12.14 3.44 4.59
N PRO A 67 12.06 4.53 3.80
CA PRO A 67 11.44 4.49 2.48
C PRO A 67 12.08 3.49 1.55
N ILE A 68 11.24 2.79 0.77
CA ILE A 68 11.66 1.90 -0.31
C ILE A 68 12.31 2.74 -1.39
N GLN A 69 13.59 2.52 -1.64
CA GLN A 69 14.35 3.31 -2.62
C GLN A 69 13.92 2.95 -4.05
N PRO A 70 14.09 3.88 -5.02
CA PRO A 70 13.90 3.58 -6.43
C PRO A 70 14.60 2.28 -6.86
N ALA A 71 13.92 1.47 -7.67
CA ALA A 71 14.38 0.17 -8.17
C ALA A 71 14.70 -0.89 -7.08
N THR A 72 14.23 -0.68 -5.85
CA THR A 72 14.31 -1.68 -4.76
C THR A 72 12.93 -2.20 -4.37
N ASN A 73 12.91 -3.25 -3.56
CA ASN A 73 11.67 -3.80 -3.04
C ASN A 73 11.66 -3.90 -1.51
N TRP A 74 10.46 -4.01 -0.97
CA TRP A 74 10.24 -4.33 0.43
C TRP A 74 9.00 -5.19 0.55
N THR A 75 9.08 -6.22 1.39
CA THR A 75 7.92 -7.06 1.71
C THR A 75 7.33 -6.63 3.05
N TYR A 76 6.11 -6.10 2.99
CA TYR A 76 5.29 -5.91 4.17
C TYR A 76 4.71 -7.24 4.62
N ASN A 77 4.87 -7.58 5.89
CA ASN A 77 4.31 -8.79 6.49
C ASN A 77 3.51 -8.39 7.74
N PHE A 78 2.21 -8.70 7.73
CA PHE A 78 1.34 -8.46 8.88
C PHE A 78 0.13 -9.39 8.88
N GLU A 79 -0.50 -9.51 10.05
CA GLU A 79 -1.70 -10.32 10.26
C GLU A 79 -2.87 -9.41 10.68
N PHE A 80 -4.07 -9.66 10.16
CA PHE A 80 -5.27 -8.92 10.58
C PHE A 80 -5.80 -9.35 11.95
N LYS A 81 -5.49 -10.59 12.38
CA LYS A 81 -6.05 -11.19 13.60
C LYS A 81 -7.56 -10.93 13.71
N ASP A 82 -8.02 -10.43 14.85
CA ASP A 82 -9.39 -10.09 15.22
C ASP A 82 -9.95 -8.82 14.54
N GLN A 83 -9.24 -8.20 13.59
CA GLN A 83 -9.77 -7.07 12.84
C GLN A 83 -10.69 -7.52 11.70
N ILE A 84 -11.94 -7.06 11.74
CA ILE A 84 -12.96 -7.31 10.71
C ILE A 84 -13.49 -5.95 10.25
N GLY A 85 -13.38 -5.66 8.96
CA GLY A 85 -13.84 -4.38 8.44
C GLY A 85 -13.35 -4.08 7.03
N THR A 86 -13.50 -2.82 6.64
CA THR A 86 -12.96 -2.26 5.41
C THR A 86 -11.87 -1.28 5.77
N PHE A 87 -10.70 -1.48 5.18
CA PHE A 87 -9.49 -0.71 5.41
C PHE A 87 -8.96 -0.18 4.08
N PHE A 88 -7.97 0.70 4.16
CA PHE A 88 -7.34 1.32 2.99
C PHE A 88 -5.83 1.29 3.13
N TYR A 89 -5.13 1.47 2.02
CA TYR A 89 -3.69 1.59 1.98
C TYR A 89 -3.29 2.76 1.08
#